data_AF-A0A528EU19-F1
#
_entry.id   AF-A0A528EU19-F1
#
_cell.length_a   1.000
_cell.length_b   1.000
_cell.length_c   1.000
_cell.angle_alpha   90.00
_cell.angle_beta   90.00
_cell.angle_gamma   90.00
#
_symmetry.space_group_name_H-M   'P 1'
#
loop_
_entity.id
_entity.type
_entity.pdbx_description
1 polymer ?
#
loop_
_entity_poly.entity_id
_entity_poly.type
_entity_poly.pdbx_seq_one_letter_code
_entity_poly.pdbx_strand_id
1 'polypeptide(L)'
;MIEMDLQQARYEASLAERRYAACDPENRLIAAQLERSWEATLRRVETCEAQLSEVQRVEPVDAVPDFTGLAQDLEASWNAPGVDMRCRQQLLRALIKDIVADVDDDARDVILTIHWHGGQHSQVRVRKPKSGEHGQRTPEEALAIMRSMATRWSDAEIAATLNRMGMQTGQGKTWTARRVQSLRTVHKISGYRSSDKNGEWLTMSDAAAKLGVSHVKIRRFIRDGLLPAEQVMRGAPYQIRASDLEDERIKADLARNTPRRIHDDNQESLFSAI
;
A
#
# COMPACT_ATOMS: atom_id res chain seq x y z
N MET A 1 18.53 19.63 -9.37
CA MET A 1 19.25 19.12 -8.18
C MET A 1 20.67 19.65 -8.18
N ILE A 2 21.48 19.37 -9.21
CA ILE A 2 22.88 19.83 -9.34
C ILE A 2 23.03 21.37 -9.28
N GLU A 3 22.11 22.14 -9.90
CA GLU A 3 22.14 23.62 -9.81
C GLU A 3 21.89 24.16 -8.40
N MET A 4 21.03 23.51 -7.62
CA MET A 4 20.74 23.89 -6.24
C MET A 4 21.94 23.59 -5.33
N ASP A 5 22.60 22.46 -5.56
CA ASP A 5 23.82 22.07 -4.86
C ASP A 5 24.98 23.05 -5.15
N LEU A 6 25.10 23.52 -6.40
CA LEU A 6 26.07 24.54 -6.79
C LEU A 6 25.79 25.90 -6.11
N GLN A 7 24.52 26.33 -6.05
CA GLN A 7 24.15 27.55 -5.34
C GLN A 7 24.48 27.47 -3.85
N GLN A 8 24.22 26.34 -3.21
CA GLN A 8 24.59 26.11 -1.82
C GLN A 8 26.10 26.14 -1.62
N ALA A 9 26.87 25.46 -2.48
CA ALA A 9 28.33 25.44 -2.39
C ALA A 9 28.93 26.86 -2.54
N ARG A 10 28.40 27.67 -3.46
CA ARG A 10 28.82 29.08 -3.64
C ARG A 10 28.52 29.92 -2.42
N TYR A 11 27.34 29.76 -1.82
CA TYR A 11 26.99 30.46 -0.59
C TYR A 11 27.91 30.09 0.58
N GLU A 12 28.22 28.80 0.75
CA GLU A 12 29.15 28.32 1.78
C GLU A 12 30.57 28.87 1.57
N ALA A 13 31.05 28.93 0.33
CA ALA A 13 32.36 29.52 -0.01
C ALA A 13 32.42 31.02 0.32
N SER A 14 31.40 31.80 -0.05
CA SER A 14 31.32 33.23 0.29
C SER A 14 31.17 33.49 1.80
N LEU A 15 30.62 32.54 2.55
CA LEU A 15 30.57 32.63 4.01
C LEU A 15 31.94 32.32 4.64
N ALA A 16 32.65 31.31 4.13
CA ALA A 16 33.99 30.96 4.59
C ALA A 16 35.00 32.08 4.31
N GLU A 17 34.92 32.71 3.14
CA GLU A 17 35.71 33.89 2.77
C GLU A 17 35.51 35.03 3.77
N ARG A 18 34.25 35.40 4.07
CA ARG A 18 33.95 36.48 5.03
C ARG A 18 34.45 36.17 6.44
N ARG A 19 34.42 34.89 6.85
CA ARG A 19 34.95 34.45 8.15
C ARG A 19 36.46 34.56 8.20
N TYR A 20 37.15 34.18 7.13
CA TYR A 20 38.60 34.34 7.01
C TYR A 20 38.99 35.82 7.01
N ALA A 21 38.32 36.66 6.22
CA ALA A 21 38.58 38.09 6.14
C ALA A 21 38.33 38.86 7.45
N ALA A 22 37.41 38.37 8.28
CA ALA A 22 37.10 38.95 9.60
C ALA A 22 38.03 38.43 10.73
N CYS A 23 38.93 37.49 10.45
CA CYS A 23 39.85 36.95 11.44
C CYS A 23 40.96 37.96 11.75
N ASP A 24 41.22 38.17 13.05
CA ASP A 24 42.37 38.96 13.49
C ASP A 24 43.69 38.28 13.07
N PRO A 25 44.63 38.98 12.41
CA PRO A 25 45.95 38.45 12.04
C PRO A 25 46.78 37.90 13.21
N GLU A 26 46.56 38.37 14.44
CA GLU A 26 47.27 37.84 15.62
C GLU A 26 46.85 36.40 15.95
N ASN A 27 45.66 35.97 15.53
CA ASN A 27 45.13 34.62 15.73
C ASN A 27 45.57 33.63 14.64
N ARG A 28 46.89 33.48 14.46
CA ARG A 28 47.51 32.70 13.36
C ARG A 28 46.97 31.28 13.18
N LEU A 29 46.71 30.57 14.28
CA LEU A 29 46.17 29.20 14.22
C LEU A 29 44.72 29.17 13.72
N ILE A 30 43.92 30.17 14.08
CA ILE A 30 42.53 30.31 13.66
C ILE A 30 42.49 30.71 12.19
N ALA A 31 43.35 31.65 11.77
CA ALA A 31 43.49 32.04 10.37
C ALA A 31 43.85 30.82 9.48
N ALA A 32 44.83 30.02 9.87
CA ALA A 32 45.25 28.81 9.14
C ALA A 32 44.17 27.71 9.11
N GLN A 33 43.26 27.66 10.09
CA GLN A 33 42.13 26.75 10.09
C GLN A 33 40.99 27.26 9.20
N LEU A 34 40.72 28.56 9.24
CA LEU A 34 39.71 29.21 8.40
C LEU A 34 40.10 29.17 6.92
N GLU A 35 41.38 29.39 6.61
CA GLU A 35 41.94 29.24 5.26
C GLU A 35 41.71 27.82 4.71
N ARG A 36 42.07 26.78 5.48
CA ARG A 36 41.79 25.38 5.11
C ARG A 36 40.30 25.11 4.92
N SER A 37 39.44 25.71 5.74
CA SER A 37 37.99 25.57 5.58
C SER A 37 37.48 26.27 4.31
N TRP A 38 38.06 27.42 3.96
CA TRP A 38 37.72 28.16 2.75
C TRP A 38 38.18 27.42 1.50
N GLU A 39 39.43 26.91 1.48
CA GLU A 39 39.91 26.04 0.40
C GLU A 39 39.01 24.82 0.18
N ALA A 40 38.56 24.18 1.26
CA ALA A 40 37.66 23.03 1.16
C ALA A 40 36.32 23.40 0.52
N THR A 41 35.76 24.56 0.86
CA THR A 41 34.52 25.06 0.23
C THR A 41 34.72 25.44 -1.24
N LEU A 42 35.88 26.01 -1.61
CA LEU A 42 36.22 26.33 -3.00
C LEU A 42 36.35 25.07 -3.86
N ARG A 43 37.04 24.04 -3.36
CA ARG A 43 37.13 22.72 -4.05
C ARG A 43 35.75 22.09 -4.26
N ARG A 44 34.82 22.29 -3.31
CA ARG A 44 33.44 21.82 -3.45
C ARG A 44 32.70 22.55 -4.57
N VAL A 45 32.87 23.87 -4.70
CA VAL A 45 32.32 24.65 -5.83
C VAL A 45 32.87 24.12 -7.16
N GLU A 46 34.19 23.95 -7.28
CA GLU A 46 34.82 23.40 -8.49
C GLU A 46 34.26 22.02 -8.86
N THR A 47 34.04 21.15 -7.87
CA THR A 47 33.47 19.82 -8.09
C THR A 47 32.04 19.90 -8.62
N CYS A 48 31.20 20.76 -8.03
CA CYS A 48 29.83 20.97 -8.49
C CYS A 48 29.78 21.60 -9.90
N GLU A 49 30.69 22.53 -10.22
CA GLU A 49 30.80 23.13 -11.55
C GLU A 49 31.28 22.12 -12.61
N ALA A 50 32.22 21.24 -12.24
CA ALA A 50 32.67 20.16 -13.10
C ALA A 50 31.54 19.16 -13.41
N GLN A 51 30.76 18.77 -12.40
CA GLN A 51 29.58 17.91 -12.57
C GLN A 51 28.52 18.57 -13.46
N LEU A 52 28.25 19.86 -13.26
CA LEU A 52 27.31 20.59 -14.12
C LEU A 52 27.81 20.68 -15.56
N SER A 53 29.11 20.93 -15.74
CA SER A 53 29.76 21.00 -17.06
C SER A 53 29.76 19.64 -17.77
N GLU A 54 29.96 18.54 -17.03
CA GLU A 54 29.90 17.18 -17.57
C GLU A 54 28.48 16.84 -18.01
N VAL A 55 27.46 17.19 -17.23
CA VAL A 55 26.05 17.04 -17.63
C VAL A 55 25.73 17.88 -18.87
N GLN A 56 26.21 19.12 -18.95
CA GLN A 56 26.03 19.98 -20.12
C GLN A 56 26.80 19.51 -21.37
N ARG A 57 27.93 18.81 -21.20
CA ARG A 57 28.67 18.19 -22.32
C ARG A 57 28.07 16.87 -22.77
N VAL A 58 27.40 16.15 -21.86
CA VAL A 58 26.73 14.87 -22.13
C VAL A 58 25.30 15.09 -22.64
N GLU A 59 24.72 16.28 -22.54
CA GLU A 59 23.69 16.71 -23.49
C GLU A 59 24.32 16.67 -24.88
N PRO A 60 23.95 15.71 -25.75
CA PRO A 60 24.47 15.73 -27.08
C PRO A 60 23.85 16.98 -27.72
N VAL A 61 24.71 17.88 -28.19
CA VAL A 61 24.39 18.68 -29.38
C VAL A 61 24.35 17.70 -30.55
N ASP A 62 23.44 16.73 -30.50
CA ASP A 62 23.05 15.97 -31.67
C ASP A 62 22.52 17.02 -32.63
N ALA A 63 23.10 17.05 -33.84
CA ALA A 63 22.59 17.84 -34.94
C ALA A 63 21.06 17.72 -34.91
N VAL A 64 20.37 18.85 -34.67
CA VAL A 64 18.91 18.89 -34.58
C VAL A 64 18.39 18.08 -35.77
N PRO A 65 17.77 16.92 -35.54
CA PRO A 65 17.30 16.10 -36.65
C PRO A 65 16.45 16.99 -37.56
N ASP A 66 16.62 16.88 -38.87
CA ASP A 66 15.80 17.65 -39.79
C ASP A 66 14.35 17.17 -39.68
N PHE A 67 13.57 17.87 -38.86
CA PHE A 67 12.17 17.59 -38.61
C PHE A 67 11.25 18.25 -39.65
N THR A 68 11.78 18.89 -40.70
CA THR A 68 10.93 19.57 -41.70
C THR A 68 9.92 18.63 -42.35
N GLY A 69 10.30 17.39 -42.64
CA GLY A 69 9.38 16.37 -43.15
C GLY A 69 8.36 15.88 -42.10
N LEU A 70 8.77 15.80 -40.83
CA LEU A 70 7.88 15.42 -39.71
C LEU A 70 6.85 16.52 -39.41
N ALA A 71 7.22 17.78 -39.57
CA ALA A 71 6.36 18.94 -39.30
C ALA A 71 5.22 19.08 -40.30
N GLN A 72 5.36 18.52 -41.52
CA GLN A 72 4.31 18.58 -42.55
C GLN A 72 3.18 17.58 -42.29
N ASP A 73 3.48 16.38 -41.80
CA ASP A 73 2.47 15.36 -41.50
C ASP A 73 2.87 14.49 -40.30
N LEU A 74 2.68 15.06 -39.11
CA LEU A 74 2.97 14.40 -37.84
C LEU A 74 2.05 13.21 -37.59
N GLU A 75 0.80 13.28 -38.04
CA GLU A 75 -0.21 12.24 -37.81
C GLU A 75 0.11 10.97 -38.60
N ALA A 76 0.47 11.11 -39.89
CA ALA A 76 0.92 9.97 -40.69
C ALA A 76 2.21 9.36 -40.12
N SER A 77 3.15 10.20 -39.69
CA SER A 77 4.40 9.76 -39.08
C SER A 77 4.17 9.02 -37.76
N TRP A 78 3.22 9.46 -36.93
CA TRP A 78 2.90 8.83 -35.65
C TRP A 78 2.23 7.45 -35.79
N ASN A 79 1.40 7.30 -36.83
CA ASN A 79 0.59 6.11 -37.08
C ASN A 79 1.25 5.09 -38.04
N ALA A 80 2.44 5.39 -38.57
CA ALA A 80 3.12 4.51 -39.52
C ALA A 80 3.44 3.13 -38.91
N PRO A 81 3.26 2.03 -39.68
CA PRO A 81 3.37 0.65 -39.17
C PRO A 81 4.78 0.21 -38.73
N GLY A 82 5.81 1.04 -38.93
CA GLY A 82 7.17 0.83 -38.44
C GLY A 82 7.53 1.60 -37.17
N VAL A 83 6.61 2.42 -36.64
CA VAL A 83 6.88 3.28 -35.48
C VAL A 83 6.55 2.54 -34.20
N ASP A 84 7.60 2.18 -33.48
CA ASP A 84 7.50 1.55 -32.16
C ASP A 84 7.21 2.59 -31.06
N MET A 85 6.96 2.10 -29.84
CA MET A 85 6.67 2.97 -28.70
C MET A 85 7.87 3.86 -28.31
N ARG A 86 9.10 3.39 -28.60
CA ARG A 86 10.33 4.13 -28.32
C ARG A 86 10.43 5.38 -29.20
N CYS A 87 10.20 5.24 -30.50
CA CYS A 87 10.17 6.36 -31.44
C CYS A 87 9.08 7.38 -31.06
N ARG A 88 7.87 6.93 -30.68
CA ARG A 88 6.80 7.82 -30.18
C ARG A 88 7.23 8.62 -28.95
N GLN A 89 7.90 7.96 -28.00
CA GLN A 89 8.38 8.61 -26.79
C GLN A 89 9.52 9.61 -27.08
N GLN A 90 10.44 9.28 -27.99
CA GLN A 90 11.51 10.19 -28.43
C GLN A 90 10.93 11.44 -29.10
N LEU A 91 9.95 11.26 -29.99
CA LEU A 91 9.28 12.36 -30.67
C LEU A 91 8.54 13.28 -29.69
N LEU A 92 7.80 12.72 -28.72
CA LEU A 92 7.19 13.51 -27.66
C LEU A 92 8.22 14.30 -26.85
N ARG A 93 9.36 13.68 -26.49
CA ARG A 93 10.44 14.37 -25.77
C ARG A 93 11.06 15.51 -26.56
N ALA A 94 11.15 15.39 -27.90
CA ALA A 94 11.67 16.46 -28.75
C ALA A 94 10.68 17.63 -28.91
N LEU A 95 9.37 17.37 -28.77
CA LEU A 95 8.32 18.40 -28.90
C LEU A 95 8.02 19.12 -27.58
N ILE A 96 8.19 18.45 -26.45
CA ILE A 96 7.93 19.01 -25.12
C ILE A 96 9.18 19.74 -24.63
N LYS A 97 9.05 21.04 -24.40
CA LYS A 97 10.11 21.88 -23.81
C LYS A 97 10.25 21.60 -22.32
N ASP A 98 9.15 21.68 -21.60
CA ASP A 98 9.07 21.36 -20.18
C ASP A 98 7.62 21.03 -19.77
N ILE A 99 7.45 20.49 -18.56
CA ILE A 99 6.15 20.24 -17.94
C ILE A 99 6.18 20.86 -16.56
N VAL A 100 5.29 21.83 -16.33
CA VAL A 100 5.13 22.48 -15.03
C VAL A 100 3.94 21.86 -14.31
N ALA A 101 4.16 21.39 -13.09
CA ALA A 101 3.12 20.88 -12.21
C ALA A 101 2.75 21.95 -11.19
N ASP A 102 1.50 22.37 -11.21
CA ASP A 102 0.89 23.25 -10.22
C ASP A 102 -0.18 22.49 -9.42
N VAL A 103 -0.48 22.97 -8.23
CA VAL A 103 -1.43 22.34 -7.32
C VAL A 103 -2.51 23.33 -6.95
N ASP A 104 -3.72 23.06 -7.41
CA ASP A 104 -4.92 23.74 -6.95
C ASP A 104 -5.41 23.04 -5.68
N ASP A 105 -5.12 23.62 -4.51
CA ASP A 105 -5.50 23.03 -3.22
C ASP A 105 -7.01 23.15 -2.94
N ASP A 106 -7.70 24.14 -3.52
CA ASP A 106 -9.15 24.33 -3.36
C ASP A 106 -9.93 23.29 -4.17
N ALA A 107 -9.56 23.10 -5.44
CA ALA A 107 -10.13 22.08 -6.32
C ALA A 107 -9.57 20.67 -6.03
N ARG A 108 -8.43 20.57 -5.34
CA ARG A 108 -7.62 19.35 -5.17
C ARG A 108 -7.23 18.70 -6.49
N ASP A 109 -6.74 19.50 -7.41
CA ASP A 109 -6.22 19.04 -8.70
C ASP A 109 -4.74 19.38 -8.83
N VAL A 110 -3.98 18.45 -9.40
CA VAL A 110 -2.65 18.70 -9.95
C VAL A 110 -2.85 19.12 -11.40
N ILE A 111 -2.47 20.35 -11.72
CA ILE A 111 -2.54 20.91 -13.05
C ILE A 111 -1.18 20.73 -13.70
N LEU A 112 -1.11 19.88 -14.72
CA LEU A 112 0.07 19.69 -15.54
C LEU A 112 -0.05 20.59 -16.77
N THR A 113 0.80 21.62 -16.84
CA THR A 113 0.93 22.47 -18.03
C THR A 113 2.13 22.00 -18.84
N ILE A 114 1.87 21.54 -20.06
CA ILE A 114 2.87 21.10 -21.03
C ILE A 114 3.22 22.30 -21.90
N HIS A 115 4.48 22.72 -21.89
CA HIS A 115 4.98 23.72 -22.81
C HIS A 115 5.60 23.03 -24.02
N TRP A 116 5.07 23.33 -25.21
CA TRP A 116 5.59 22.81 -26.47
C TRP A 116 6.64 23.75 -27.05
N HIS A 117 7.63 23.21 -27.77
CA HIS A 117 8.64 24.02 -28.46
C HIS A 117 8.03 25.03 -29.47
N GLY A 118 6.83 24.76 -29.98
CA GLY A 118 6.07 25.67 -30.85
C GLY A 118 5.37 26.85 -30.15
N GLY A 119 5.58 27.03 -28.84
CA GLY A 119 5.00 28.14 -28.05
C GLY A 119 3.53 27.95 -27.64
N GLN A 120 2.89 26.88 -28.09
CA GLN A 120 1.57 26.48 -27.57
C GLN A 120 1.72 25.79 -26.22
N HIS A 121 0.67 25.84 -25.40
CA HIS A 121 0.59 25.15 -24.12
C HIS A 121 -0.67 24.26 -24.07
N SER A 122 -0.53 23.06 -23.53
CA SER A 122 -1.64 22.16 -23.23
C SER A 122 -1.75 21.93 -21.74
N GLN A 123 -2.97 21.80 -21.21
CA GLN A 123 -3.20 21.53 -19.80
C GLN A 123 -3.92 20.21 -19.58
N VAL A 124 -3.45 19.45 -18.59
CA VAL A 124 -4.09 18.23 -18.10
C VAL A 124 -4.31 18.38 -16.60
N ARG A 125 -5.56 18.19 -16.15
CA ARG A 125 -5.89 18.21 -14.72
C ARG A 125 -6.03 16.79 -14.21
N VAL A 126 -5.33 16.49 -13.12
CA VAL A 126 -5.34 15.18 -12.47
C VAL A 126 -5.73 15.37 -11.01
N ARG A 127 -6.73 14.65 -10.54
CA ARG A 127 -7.17 14.73 -9.14
C ARG A 127 -6.03 14.39 -8.18
N LYS A 128 -5.75 15.28 -7.23
CA LYS A 128 -4.83 15.06 -6.10
C LYS A 128 -5.51 14.11 -5.09
N PRO A 129 -4.94 12.92 -4.81
CA PRO A 129 -5.50 12.02 -3.81
C PRO A 129 -5.47 12.67 -2.42
N LYS A 130 -6.48 12.37 -1.59
CA LYS A 130 -6.49 12.82 -0.18
C LYS A 130 -5.31 12.20 0.57
N SER A 131 -4.87 12.81 1.68
CA SER A 131 -3.92 12.17 2.59
C SER A 131 -4.47 10.80 3.02
N GLY A 132 -3.73 9.72 2.69
CA GLY A 132 -4.14 8.33 2.93
C GLY A 132 -4.94 7.67 1.79
N GLU A 133 -5.36 8.42 0.76
CA GLU A 133 -5.92 7.87 -0.47
C GLU A 133 -4.77 7.45 -1.40
N HIS A 134 -4.77 6.20 -1.83
CA HIS A 134 -3.77 5.67 -2.75
C HIS A 134 -4.44 4.99 -3.94
N GLY A 135 -3.78 5.01 -5.10
CA GLY A 135 -4.31 4.44 -6.36
C GLY A 135 -4.61 2.93 -6.30
N GLN A 136 -4.15 2.25 -5.26
CA GLN A 136 -4.45 0.85 -4.96
C GLN A 136 -5.81 0.73 -4.24
N ARG A 137 -6.89 1.27 -4.81
CA ARG A 137 -8.24 1.18 -4.23
C ARG A 137 -8.88 -0.16 -4.60
N THR A 138 -9.45 -0.85 -3.60
CA THR A 138 -10.24 -2.06 -3.87
C THR A 138 -11.38 -1.74 -4.85
N PRO A 139 -11.62 -2.57 -5.88
CA PRO A 139 -12.73 -2.37 -6.81
C PRO A 139 -14.06 -2.21 -6.04
N GLU A 140 -14.88 -1.23 -6.45
CA GLU A 140 -16.19 -0.99 -5.82
C GLU A 140 -17.11 -2.22 -5.95
N GLU A 141 -16.92 -3.00 -7.00
CA GLU A 141 -17.60 -4.29 -7.21
C GLU A 141 -17.30 -5.30 -6.10
N ALA A 142 -16.04 -5.44 -5.70
CA ALA A 142 -15.66 -6.31 -4.59
C ALA A 142 -16.29 -5.85 -3.28
N LEU A 143 -16.36 -4.54 -3.04
CA LEU A 143 -17.06 -3.97 -1.88
C LEU A 143 -18.59 -4.24 -1.92
N ALA A 144 -19.21 -4.18 -3.10
CA ALA A 144 -20.63 -4.48 -3.26
C ALA A 144 -20.93 -5.96 -2.94
N ILE A 145 -20.09 -6.88 -3.41
CA ILE A 145 -20.17 -8.30 -3.06
C ILE A 145 -19.97 -8.48 -1.55
N MET A 146 -18.94 -7.87 -0.97
CA MET A 146 -18.74 -7.94 0.48
C MET A 146 -19.97 -7.48 1.26
N ARG A 147 -20.62 -6.38 0.85
CA ARG A 147 -21.86 -5.90 1.49
C ARG A 147 -23.01 -6.89 1.40
N SER A 148 -23.19 -7.55 0.25
CA SER A 148 -24.29 -8.52 0.06
C SER A 148 -24.08 -9.82 0.85
N MET A 149 -22.82 -10.17 1.10
CA MET A 149 -22.37 -11.39 1.76
C MET A 149 -22.20 -11.27 3.27
N ALA A 150 -21.70 -10.13 3.77
CA ALA A 150 -21.14 -9.98 5.10
C ALA A 150 -22.07 -10.38 6.24
N THR A 151 -23.37 -10.12 6.12
CA THR A 151 -24.36 -10.43 7.18
C THR A 151 -24.69 -11.93 7.29
N ARG A 152 -24.39 -12.72 6.26
CA ARG A 152 -24.83 -14.11 6.12
C ARG A 152 -23.69 -15.12 6.07
N TRP A 153 -22.53 -14.67 5.62
CA TRP A 153 -21.38 -15.53 5.34
C TRP A 153 -20.15 -15.06 6.11
N SER A 154 -19.26 -16.00 6.42
CA SER A 154 -18.01 -15.71 7.11
C SER A 154 -17.03 -14.96 6.22
N ASP A 155 -16.12 -14.20 6.82
CA ASP A 155 -15.07 -13.48 6.07
C ASP A 155 -14.20 -14.43 5.21
N ALA A 156 -14.08 -15.71 5.61
CA ALA A 156 -13.38 -16.75 4.83
C ALA A 156 -14.15 -17.17 3.57
N GLU A 157 -15.47 -17.34 3.67
CA GLU A 157 -16.32 -17.66 2.52
C GLU A 157 -16.41 -16.48 1.55
N ILE A 158 -16.45 -15.26 2.07
CA ILE A 158 -16.38 -14.02 1.27
C ILE A 158 -15.07 -13.99 0.49
N ALA A 159 -13.94 -14.24 1.15
CA ALA A 159 -12.64 -14.29 0.49
C ALA A 159 -12.59 -15.36 -0.61
N ALA A 160 -13.11 -16.56 -0.33
CA ALA A 160 -13.15 -17.65 -1.30
C ALA A 160 -13.98 -17.30 -2.55
N THR A 161 -15.13 -16.65 -2.37
CA THR A 161 -15.99 -16.21 -3.48
C THR A 161 -15.32 -15.12 -4.32
N LEU A 162 -14.74 -14.09 -3.69
CA LEU A 162 -14.03 -13.04 -4.42
C LEU A 162 -12.86 -13.61 -5.25
N ASN A 163 -12.09 -14.54 -4.69
CA ASN A 163 -11.02 -15.23 -5.42
C ASN A 163 -11.55 -16.07 -6.59
N ARG A 164 -12.68 -16.78 -6.40
CA ARG A 164 -13.30 -17.57 -7.47
C ARG A 164 -13.78 -16.71 -8.63
N MET A 165 -14.20 -15.47 -8.35
CA MET A 165 -14.58 -14.47 -9.35
C MET A 165 -13.37 -13.80 -10.02
N GLY A 166 -12.14 -14.21 -9.69
CA GLY A 166 -10.92 -13.60 -10.23
C GLY A 166 -10.64 -12.20 -9.72
N MET A 167 -11.37 -11.73 -8.70
CA MET A 167 -11.21 -10.39 -8.16
C MET A 167 -9.97 -10.31 -7.28
N GLN A 168 -9.22 -9.23 -7.44
CA GLN A 168 -8.04 -8.94 -6.64
C GLN A 168 -8.30 -7.73 -5.73
N THR A 169 -7.54 -7.66 -4.64
CA THR A 169 -7.48 -6.44 -3.82
C THR A 169 -6.92 -5.28 -4.64
N GLY A 170 -7.09 -4.04 -4.14
CA GLY A 170 -6.49 -2.87 -4.80
C GLY A 170 -4.96 -2.96 -4.97
N GLN A 171 -4.29 -3.86 -4.24
CA GLN A 171 -2.85 -4.16 -4.33
C GLN A 171 -2.49 -5.35 -5.23
N GLY A 172 -3.44 -5.87 -6.03
CA GLY A 172 -3.22 -7.06 -6.87
C GLY A 172 -3.07 -8.38 -6.09
N LYS A 173 -3.36 -8.38 -4.79
CA LYS A 173 -3.25 -9.58 -3.93
C LYS A 173 -4.56 -10.37 -3.91
N THR A 174 -4.46 -11.67 -3.65
CA THR A 174 -5.61 -12.56 -3.37
C THR A 174 -6.35 -12.15 -2.09
N TRP A 175 -7.62 -12.53 -1.99
CA TRP A 175 -8.42 -12.32 -0.79
C TRP A 175 -8.15 -13.38 0.27
N THR A 176 -8.06 -12.92 1.52
CA THR A 176 -8.01 -13.79 2.71
C THR A 176 -9.04 -13.29 3.73
N ALA A 177 -9.48 -14.15 4.64
CA ALA A 177 -10.44 -13.78 5.69
C ALA A 177 -10.01 -12.50 6.46
N ARG A 178 -8.71 -12.38 6.79
CA ARG A 178 -8.15 -11.21 7.46
C ARG A 178 -8.24 -9.94 6.61
N ARG A 179 -7.98 -10.03 5.29
CA ARG A 179 -8.09 -8.88 4.37
C ARG A 179 -9.53 -8.45 4.21
N VAL A 180 -10.45 -9.41 4.11
CA VAL A 180 -11.89 -9.16 4.10
C VAL A 180 -12.31 -8.44 5.38
N GLN A 181 -11.99 -8.99 6.55
CA GLN A 181 -12.32 -8.40 7.85
C GLN A 181 -11.79 -6.98 8.02
N SER A 182 -10.52 -6.75 7.65
CA SER A 182 -9.89 -5.42 7.73
C SER A 182 -10.66 -4.41 6.87
N LEU A 183 -10.91 -4.76 5.61
CA LEU A 183 -11.63 -3.88 4.70
C LEU A 183 -13.07 -3.65 5.14
N ARG A 184 -13.73 -4.71 5.63
CA ARG A 184 -15.08 -4.66 6.18
C ARG A 184 -15.16 -3.67 7.35
N THR A 185 -14.18 -3.70 8.25
CA THR A 185 -14.05 -2.75 9.39
C THR A 185 -13.88 -1.31 8.90
N VAL A 186 -12.95 -1.07 7.97
CA VAL A 186 -12.70 0.28 7.41
C VAL A 186 -13.95 0.86 6.74
N HIS A 187 -14.71 0.01 6.04
CA HIS A 187 -15.94 0.41 5.34
C HIS A 187 -17.21 0.30 6.20
N LYS A 188 -17.10 0.02 7.50
CA LYS A 188 -18.22 -0.11 8.44
C LYS A 188 -19.31 -1.08 7.97
N ILE A 189 -18.92 -2.17 7.32
CA ILE A 189 -19.83 -3.21 6.87
C ILE A 189 -20.03 -4.18 8.05
N SER A 190 -21.24 -4.32 8.58
CA SER A 190 -21.50 -5.30 9.63
C SER A 190 -21.33 -6.72 9.11
N GLY A 191 -20.75 -7.58 9.93
CA GLY A 191 -20.54 -8.97 9.58
C GLY A 191 -21.69 -9.82 10.07
N TYR A 192 -21.54 -11.14 9.94
CA TYR A 192 -22.51 -12.10 10.45
C TYR A 192 -22.52 -12.03 11.99
N ARG A 193 -23.64 -12.37 12.65
CA ARG A 193 -23.87 -12.05 14.08
C ARG A 193 -22.73 -12.42 15.04
N SER A 194 -22.07 -13.58 14.88
CA SER A 194 -20.94 -13.95 15.77
C SER A 194 -19.60 -13.31 15.40
N SER A 195 -19.52 -12.63 14.25
CA SER A 195 -18.33 -11.88 13.85
C SER A 195 -18.14 -10.62 14.71
N ASP A 196 -19.23 -10.11 15.28
CA ASP A 196 -19.18 -9.06 16.29
C ASP A 196 -18.77 -9.71 17.61
N LYS A 197 -17.54 -9.43 18.04
CA LYS A 197 -16.92 -10.00 19.26
C LYS A 197 -17.52 -9.45 20.57
N ASN A 198 -18.75 -8.99 20.54
CA ASN A 198 -19.49 -8.48 21.69
C ASN A 198 -19.89 -9.61 22.66
N GLY A 199 -19.66 -10.87 22.26
CA GLY A 199 -19.87 -12.04 23.10
C GLY A 199 -21.32 -12.52 23.18
N GLU A 200 -22.25 -11.86 22.50
CA GLU A 200 -23.67 -12.23 22.45
C GLU A 200 -23.91 -13.46 21.57
N TRP A 201 -23.24 -13.51 20.41
CA TRP A 201 -23.34 -14.60 19.45
C TRP A 201 -21.99 -15.27 19.27
N LEU A 202 -21.98 -16.60 19.30
CA LEU A 202 -20.78 -17.41 19.28
C LEU A 202 -20.80 -18.36 18.09
N THR A 203 -19.62 -18.58 17.50
CA THR A 203 -19.42 -19.72 16.60
C THR A 203 -19.41 -21.02 17.39
N MET A 204 -19.50 -22.18 16.72
CA MET A 204 -19.25 -23.47 17.36
C MET A 204 -17.90 -23.55 18.08
N SER A 205 -16.86 -22.94 17.52
CA SER A 205 -15.52 -22.97 18.10
C SER A 205 -15.46 -22.13 19.37
N ASP A 206 -16.10 -20.96 19.37
CA ASP A 206 -16.16 -20.09 20.55
C ASP A 206 -17.04 -20.72 21.64
N ALA A 207 -18.18 -21.32 21.27
CA ALA A 207 -19.04 -22.05 22.20
C ALA A 207 -18.31 -23.26 22.82
N ALA A 208 -17.55 -24.01 22.02
CA ALA A 208 -16.72 -25.11 22.48
C ALA A 208 -15.66 -24.64 23.47
N ALA A 209 -14.95 -23.56 23.14
CA ALA A 209 -13.95 -22.96 24.02
C ALA A 209 -14.58 -22.47 25.34
N LYS A 210 -15.74 -21.81 25.28
CA LYS A 210 -16.45 -21.30 26.45
C LYS A 210 -16.91 -22.41 27.41
N LEU A 211 -17.37 -23.54 26.87
CA LEU A 211 -17.78 -24.70 27.67
C LEU A 211 -16.62 -25.67 28.01
N GLY A 212 -15.41 -25.45 27.48
CA GLY A 212 -14.28 -26.36 27.68
C GLY A 212 -14.49 -27.75 27.05
N VAL A 213 -15.23 -27.85 25.95
CA VAL A 213 -15.57 -29.12 25.29
C VAL A 213 -15.12 -29.16 23.83
N SER A 214 -15.15 -30.34 23.21
CA SER A 214 -14.88 -30.48 21.79
C SER A 214 -16.04 -29.96 20.93
N HIS A 215 -15.72 -29.44 19.73
CA HIS A 215 -16.71 -29.02 18.72
C HIS A 215 -17.67 -30.15 18.31
N VAL A 216 -17.26 -31.41 18.43
CA VAL A 216 -18.14 -32.58 18.20
C VAL A 216 -19.27 -32.63 19.23
N LYS A 217 -18.98 -32.30 20.50
CA LYS A 217 -19.98 -32.29 21.57
C LYS A 217 -20.98 -31.14 21.40
N ILE A 218 -20.52 -29.96 20.99
CA ILE A 218 -21.39 -28.84 20.59
C ILE A 218 -22.30 -29.25 19.44
N ARG A 219 -21.75 -29.89 18.39
CA ARG A 219 -22.54 -30.37 17.25
C ARG A 219 -23.63 -31.36 17.69
N ARG A 220 -23.29 -32.25 18.62
CA ARG A 220 -24.25 -33.18 19.21
C ARG A 220 -25.35 -32.44 19.96
N PHE A 221 -25.01 -31.46 20.80
CA PHE A 221 -26.03 -30.67 21.53
C PHE A 221 -27.01 -29.97 20.59
N ILE A 222 -26.52 -29.44 19.47
CA ILE A 222 -27.38 -28.82 18.46
C ILE A 222 -28.27 -29.87 17.79
N ARG A 223 -27.68 -31.00 17.36
CA ARG A 223 -28.42 -32.09 16.70
C ARG A 223 -29.50 -32.68 17.60
N ASP A 224 -29.20 -32.84 18.88
CA ASP A 224 -30.08 -33.43 19.88
C ASP A 224 -31.10 -32.38 20.42
N GLY A 225 -31.09 -31.15 19.90
CA GLY A 225 -32.03 -30.08 20.25
C GLY A 225 -31.80 -29.44 21.63
N LEU A 226 -30.69 -29.77 22.29
CA LEU A 226 -30.30 -29.25 23.60
C LEU A 226 -29.77 -27.81 23.52
N LEU A 227 -29.12 -27.45 22.41
CA LEU A 227 -28.56 -26.13 22.19
C LEU A 227 -29.20 -25.51 20.93
N PRO A 228 -30.05 -24.48 21.08
CA PRO A 228 -30.55 -23.70 19.95
C PRO A 228 -29.38 -23.11 19.16
N ALA A 229 -29.40 -23.30 17.85
CA ALA A 229 -28.43 -22.72 16.95
C ALA A 229 -29.08 -22.39 15.61
N GLU A 230 -28.80 -21.20 15.11
CA GLU A 230 -29.26 -20.76 13.80
C GLU A 230 -28.19 -21.02 12.74
N GLN A 231 -28.61 -21.43 11.55
CA GLN A 231 -27.79 -21.37 10.35
C GLN A 231 -28.56 -20.62 9.28
N VAL A 232 -27.88 -19.69 8.59
CA VAL A 232 -28.50 -18.98 7.46
C VAL A 232 -28.80 -19.95 6.31
N MET A 233 -27.92 -20.93 6.11
CA MET A 233 -28.09 -22.01 5.15
C MET A 233 -27.27 -23.21 5.61
N ARG A 234 -27.61 -24.40 5.11
CA ARG A 234 -26.89 -25.63 5.42
C ARG A 234 -25.39 -25.46 5.11
N GLY A 235 -24.55 -25.65 6.12
CA GLY A 235 -23.09 -25.55 6.00
C GLY A 235 -22.49 -24.19 6.35
N ALA A 236 -23.32 -23.15 6.50
CA ALA A 236 -22.88 -21.89 7.09
C ALA A 236 -22.50 -22.09 8.58
N PRO A 237 -21.64 -21.24 9.15
CA PRO A 237 -21.34 -21.29 10.58
C PRO A 237 -22.60 -21.21 11.44
N TYR A 238 -22.67 -22.03 12.49
CA TYR A 238 -23.76 -21.94 13.47
C TYR A 238 -23.64 -20.65 14.28
N GLN A 239 -24.77 -19.99 14.47
CA GLN A 239 -24.93 -18.85 15.38
C GLN A 239 -25.60 -19.34 16.65
N ILE A 240 -24.85 -19.32 17.74
CA ILE A 240 -25.29 -19.79 19.05
C ILE A 240 -25.34 -18.58 19.96
N ARG A 241 -26.45 -18.33 20.65
CA ARG A 241 -26.47 -17.27 21.67
C ARG A 241 -25.66 -17.71 22.87
N ALA A 242 -24.85 -16.81 23.40
CA ALA A 242 -24.02 -17.09 24.57
C ALA A 242 -24.84 -17.40 25.83
N SER A 243 -26.08 -16.90 25.92
CA SER A 243 -27.04 -17.22 26.99
C SER A 243 -27.46 -18.68 26.97
N ASP A 244 -27.57 -19.29 25.78
CA ASP A 244 -28.12 -20.63 25.61
C ASP A 244 -27.14 -21.71 26.07
N LEU A 245 -25.86 -21.35 26.22
CA LEU A 245 -24.83 -22.22 26.80
C LEU A 245 -24.97 -22.38 28.31
N GLU A 246 -25.70 -21.49 28.98
CA GLU A 246 -25.92 -21.53 30.43
C GLU A 246 -27.12 -22.41 30.84
N ASP A 247 -27.81 -23.03 29.87
CA ASP A 247 -28.96 -23.91 30.12
C ASP A 247 -28.57 -25.08 31.04
N GLU A 248 -29.36 -25.28 32.10
CA GLU A 248 -29.17 -26.32 33.11
C GLU A 248 -29.16 -27.73 32.50
N ARG A 249 -29.86 -27.94 31.37
CA ARG A 249 -29.83 -29.22 30.64
C ARG A 249 -28.45 -29.52 30.06
N ILE A 250 -27.75 -28.50 29.59
CA ILE A 250 -26.38 -28.62 29.06
C ILE A 250 -25.42 -28.91 30.23
N LYS A 251 -25.53 -28.17 31.33
CA LYS A 251 -24.73 -28.39 32.54
C LYS A 251 -24.92 -29.82 33.10
N ALA A 252 -26.16 -30.31 33.15
CA ALA A 252 -26.48 -31.66 33.60
C ALA A 252 -25.94 -32.75 32.66
N ASP A 253 -25.91 -32.54 31.34
CA ASP A 253 -25.27 -33.48 30.40
C ASP A 253 -23.74 -33.47 30.52
N LEU A 254 -23.14 -32.29 30.72
CA LEU A 254 -21.71 -32.15 30.97
C LEU A 254 -21.29 -32.89 32.24
N ALA A 255 -22.08 -32.78 33.32
CA ALA A 255 -21.85 -33.48 34.58
C ALA A 255 -21.94 -35.02 34.46
N ARG A 256 -22.89 -35.52 33.66
CA ARG A 256 -23.11 -36.97 33.46
C ARG A 256 -21.97 -37.69 32.73
N ASN A 257 -21.13 -36.97 31.98
CA ASN A 257 -20.25 -37.56 30.98
C ASN A 257 -18.75 -37.36 31.27
N THR A 258 -18.37 -37.29 32.55
CA THR A 258 -16.95 -37.24 32.93
C THR A 258 -16.43 -38.65 33.17
N PRO A 259 -15.60 -39.17 32.26
CA PRO A 259 -14.34 -39.75 32.69
C PRO A 259 -13.22 -38.81 32.25
N ARG A 260 -12.50 -38.27 33.23
CA ARG A 260 -11.17 -37.74 32.99
C ARG A 260 -10.35 -38.88 32.40
N ARG A 261 -9.94 -38.79 31.14
CA ARG A 261 -8.75 -39.54 30.71
C ARG A 261 -7.59 -38.95 31.50
N ILE A 262 -7.25 -39.59 32.61
CA ILE A 262 -5.96 -39.42 33.27
C ILE A 262 -4.94 -39.82 32.19
N HIS A 263 -4.05 -38.90 31.85
CA HIS A 263 -2.86 -39.24 31.09
C HIS A 263 -2.06 -40.16 32.01
N ASP A 264 -2.03 -41.45 31.69
CA ASP A 264 -1.20 -42.42 32.39
C ASP A 264 0.21 -42.24 31.80
N ASP A 265 1.11 -41.63 32.57
CA ASP A 265 2.53 -41.37 32.21
C ASP A 265 3.34 -42.68 32.04
N ASN A 266 2.69 -43.85 32.04
CA ASN A 266 3.30 -45.17 31.96
C ASN A 266 3.06 -45.93 30.64
N GLN A 267 2.69 -45.25 29.55
CA GLN A 267 2.76 -45.89 28.23
C GLN A 267 4.23 -45.98 27.77
N GLU A 268 4.86 -47.12 28.03
CA GLU A 268 6.11 -47.50 27.36
C GLU A 268 5.91 -47.45 25.84
N SER A 269 6.75 -46.63 25.18
CA SER A 269 6.72 -46.43 23.74
C SER A 269 7.01 -47.73 23.00
N LEU A 270 6.05 -48.24 22.22
CA LEU A 270 6.18 -49.44 21.38
C LEU A 270 7.00 -49.21 20.09
N PHE A 271 7.60 -48.04 19.91
CA PHE A 271 8.46 -47.75 18.77
C PHE A 271 9.87 -47.43 19.26
N SER A 272 10.75 -48.41 19.15
CA SER A 272 12.20 -48.17 19.14
C SER A 272 12.53 -47.40 17.87
N ALA A 273 13.25 -46.28 18.03
CA ALA A 273 13.77 -45.49 16.93
C ALA A 273 14.66 -46.37 16.04
N ILE A 274 14.42 -46.29 14.73
CA ILE A 274 15.38 -46.59 13.67
C ILE A 274 15.55 -45.29 12.88
#